data_AF-A0A554JE27-F1
#
_entry.id   AF-A0A554JE27-F1
#
_cell.length_a   1.000
_cell.length_b   1.000
_cell.length_c   1.000
_cell.angle_alpha   90.00
_cell.angle_beta   90.00
_cell.angle_gamma   90.00
#
_symmetry.space_group_name_H-M   'P 1'
#
loop_
_entity.id
_entity.type
_entity.pdbx_description
1 polymer ?
#
loop_
_entity_poly.entity_id
_entity_poly.type
_entity_poly.pdbx_seq_one_letter_code
_entity_poly.pdbx_strand_id
1 'polypeptide(L)'
;MTRSERLRLVTWLIVLALLIGAALFLNRFQRQGGASADILGTIANQAVAIYQSDDGTSESVLSDISTLTVASGSSTATINYKLEGRQDLTIAGVLQLFRAEADSPLLTLKNLKASNGSLIKKLANLPNGSYDFTFKPNCFISQTLTNVPFNNGQGTKVSFTTPFLYGDLNGNDGDRGDNVINSLDYAVLLQLFNSEVASCVDANTDLVINTLDLSALLANFGVSGQRYSLDAVNALDTTAPTL
;
A
#
# COMPACT_ATOMS: atom_id res chain seq x y z
N MET A 1 -33.05 32.22 53.52
CA MET A 1 -32.18 32.27 52.32
C MET A 1 -33.00 32.74 51.14
N THR A 2 -32.67 33.91 50.60
CA THR A 2 -33.39 34.54 49.49
C THR A 2 -33.11 33.82 48.17
N ARG A 3 -33.98 33.99 47.15
CA ARG A 3 -33.79 33.37 45.82
C ARG A 3 -32.46 33.80 45.18
N SER A 4 -32.02 35.03 45.44
CA SER A 4 -30.73 35.57 45.00
C SER A 4 -29.54 34.92 45.72
N GLU A 5 -29.65 34.62 47.01
CA GLU A 5 -28.63 33.87 47.75
C GLU A 5 -28.49 32.44 47.24
N ARG A 6 -29.60 31.77 46.91
CA ARG A 6 -29.57 30.40 46.34
C ARG A 6 -28.89 30.36 44.99
N LEU A 7 -29.17 31.35 44.13
CA LEU A 7 -28.54 31.43 42.80
C LEU A 7 -27.04 31.66 42.92
N ARG A 8 -26.60 32.56 43.82
CA ARG A 8 -25.17 32.79 44.09
C ARG A 8 -24.48 31.53 44.59
N LEU A 9 -25.10 30.78 45.51
CA LEU A 9 -24.53 29.54 46.04
C LEU A 9 -24.30 28.50 44.93
N VAL A 10 -25.28 28.34 44.03
CA VAL A 10 -25.16 27.39 42.89
C VAL A 10 -24.05 27.83 41.93
N THR A 11 -23.95 29.11 41.61
CA THR A 11 -22.87 29.62 40.76
C THR A 11 -21.49 29.36 41.38
N TRP A 12 -21.34 29.60 42.68
CA TRP A 12 -20.08 29.32 43.40
C TRP A 12 -19.73 27.83 43.42
N LEU A 13 -20.71 26.94 43.56
CA LEU A 13 -20.48 25.48 43.52
C LEU A 13 -20.02 25.01 42.13
N ILE A 14 -20.56 25.57 41.05
CA ILE A 14 -20.14 25.25 39.67
C ILE A 14 -18.70 25.70 39.43
N VAL A 15 -18.35 26.92 39.84
CA VAL A 15 -16.98 27.44 39.71
C VAL A 15 -15.98 26.59 40.51
N LEU A 16 -16.35 26.19 41.73
CA LEU A 16 -15.51 25.32 42.55
C LEU A 16 -15.29 23.94 41.92
N ALA A 17 -16.33 23.34 41.34
CA ALA A 17 -16.22 22.05 40.64
C ALA A 17 -15.28 22.13 39.43
N LEU A 18 -15.34 23.22 38.66
CA LEU A 18 -14.45 23.44 37.51
C LEU A 18 -12.98 23.60 37.95
N LEU A 19 -12.73 24.33 39.04
CA LEU A 19 -11.38 24.50 39.59
C LEU A 19 -10.79 23.18 40.11
N ILE A 20 -11.61 22.35 40.78
CA ILE A 20 -11.18 21.02 41.24
C ILE A 20 -10.87 20.12 40.04
N GLY A 21 -11.70 20.15 38.99
CA GLY A 21 -11.45 19.41 37.76
C GLY A 21 -10.13 19.80 37.07
N ALA A 22 -9.87 21.10 36.95
CA ALA A 22 -8.62 21.62 36.38
C ALA A 22 -7.39 21.23 37.22
N ALA A 23 -7.49 21.30 38.56
CA ALA A 23 -6.40 20.90 39.46
C ALA A 23 -6.09 19.40 39.37
N LEU A 24 -7.12 18.54 39.26
CA LEU A 24 -6.94 17.10 39.07
C LEU A 24 -6.35 16.77 37.69
N PHE A 25 -6.74 17.51 36.65
CA PHE A 25 -6.15 17.38 35.32
C PHE A 25 -4.67 17.76 35.30
N LEU A 26 -4.29 18.89 35.92
CA LEU A 26 -2.89 19.29 36.06
C LEU A 26 -2.07 18.29 36.89
N ASN A 27 -2.64 17.75 37.97
CA ASN A 27 -1.95 16.76 38.81
C ASN A 27 -1.72 15.43 38.05
N ARG A 28 -2.64 15.03 37.16
CA ARG A 28 -2.42 13.89 36.25
C ARG A 28 -1.33 14.18 35.22
N PHE A 29 -1.24 15.41 34.72
CA PHE A 29 -0.18 15.81 33.78
C PHE A 29 1.19 15.84 34.44
N GLN A 30 1.31 16.34 35.67
CA GLN A 30 2.58 16.39 36.39
C GLN A 30 3.06 15.02 36.88
N ARG A 31 2.14 14.10 37.19
CA ARG A 31 2.51 12.72 37.56
C ARG A 31 3.01 11.85 36.41
N GLN A 32 2.89 12.29 35.15
CA GLN A 32 3.52 11.61 34.01
C GLN A 32 4.92 12.14 33.68
N GLY A 33 5.42 13.16 34.38
CA GLY A 33 6.74 13.75 34.14
C GLY A 33 7.88 13.22 35.01
N GLY A 34 7.83 11.95 35.45
CA GLY A 34 8.66 11.47 36.57
C GLY A 34 9.27 10.08 36.44
N ALA A 35 9.48 9.58 35.23
CA ALA A 35 10.43 8.50 35.00
C ALA A 35 11.34 8.91 33.85
N SER A 36 12.50 9.47 34.18
CA SER A 36 13.68 9.31 33.33
C SER A 36 14.03 7.82 33.38
N ALA A 37 13.27 7.02 32.60
CA ALA A 37 13.74 5.70 32.24
C ALA A 37 15.08 5.93 31.55
N ASP A 38 16.07 5.19 32.03
CA ASP A 38 17.35 5.04 31.40
C ASP A 38 17.11 4.53 29.95
N ILE A 39 17.01 5.43 28.97
CA ILE A 39 16.86 5.12 27.53
C ILE A 39 18.23 4.68 26.96
N LEU A 40 19.00 3.96 27.77
CA LEU A 40 20.17 3.20 27.36
C LEU A 40 20.06 1.75 27.87
N GLY A 41 18.83 1.26 28.04
CA GLY A 41 18.57 -0.16 27.81
C GLY A 41 19.03 -0.47 26.40
N THR A 42 20.04 -1.33 26.27
CA THR A 42 20.66 -1.82 25.03
C THR A 42 19.73 -1.63 23.82
N ILE A 43 19.98 -0.58 23.03
CA ILE A 43 19.34 -0.43 21.72
C ILE A 43 19.95 -1.54 20.87
N ALA A 44 19.31 -2.70 20.86
CA ALA A 44 19.56 -3.71 19.86
C ALA A 44 19.17 -3.11 18.52
N ASN A 45 20.17 -2.75 17.72
CA ASN A 45 20.14 -2.31 16.32
C ASN A 45 18.76 -2.40 15.66
N GLN A 46 18.05 -1.27 15.64
CA GLN A 46 16.88 -1.07 14.80
C GLN A 46 17.34 -0.86 13.36
N ALA A 47 16.88 -1.71 12.43
CA ALA A 47 17.12 -1.52 11.01
C ALA A 47 16.07 -0.59 10.42
N VAL A 48 16.49 0.57 9.92
CA VAL A 48 15.64 1.51 9.21
C VAL A 48 15.70 1.17 7.72
N ALA A 49 14.56 0.79 7.13
CA ALA A 49 14.41 0.82 5.69
C ALA A 49 14.23 2.30 5.27
N ILE A 50 15.20 2.82 4.53
CA ILE A 50 15.15 4.19 3.99
C ILE A 50 14.70 4.08 2.54
N TYR A 51 13.54 4.67 2.24
CA TYR A 51 13.02 4.78 0.89
C TYR A 51 13.52 6.08 0.26
N GLN A 52 13.79 6.04 -1.03
CA GLN A 52 14.05 7.22 -1.84
C GLN A 52 13.16 7.09 -3.08
N SER A 53 12.10 7.91 -3.14
CA SER A 53 11.23 7.99 -4.30
C SER A 53 11.94 8.70 -5.45
N ASP A 54 11.38 8.57 -6.66
CA ASP A 54 11.96 9.18 -7.87
C ASP A 54 11.82 10.72 -7.89
N ASP A 55 11.01 11.29 -6.99
CA ASP A 55 10.87 12.74 -6.79
C ASP A 55 11.82 13.31 -5.71
N GLY A 56 12.69 12.47 -5.14
CA GLY A 56 13.69 12.88 -4.14
C GLY A 56 13.15 12.98 -2.72
N THR A 57 11.89 12.61 -2.46
CA THR A 57 11.36 12.54 -1.10
C THR A 57 11.74 11.22 -0.42
N SER A 58 12.12 11.30 0.85
CA SER A 58 12.47 10.14 1.66
C SER A 58 11.44 10.00 2.77
N GLU A 59 10.65 8.93 2.74
CA GLU A 59 9.78 8.56 3.85
C GLU A 59 10.44 7.45 4.68
N SER A 60 10.40 7.60 6.01
CA SER A 60 10.85 6.59 6.97
C SER A 60 9.63 5.84 7.48
N VAL A 61 9.58 4.53 7.25
CA VAL A 61 8.53 3.68 7.82
C VAL A 61 9.17 2.80 8.89
N LEU A 62 8.88 3.12 10.16
CA LEU A 62 9.21 2.30 11.30
C LEU A 62 8.08 1.29 11.51
N SER A 63 8.38 0.01 11.42
CA SER A 63 7.54 -1.06 11.96
C SER A 63 8.40 -1.94 12.85
N ASP A 64 7.86 -2.37 13.99
CA ASP A 64 8.53 -3.20 14.99
C ASP A 64 9.13 -4.47 14.36
N ILE A 65 10.45 -4.47 14.16
CA ILE A 65 11.20 -5.62 13.64
C ILE A 65 12.24 -6.02 14.69
N SER A 66 12.02 -7.15 15.33
CA SER A 66 13.02 -7.81 16.18
C SER A 66 14.20 -8.27 15.33
N THR A 67 15.36 -7.66 15.56
CA THR A 67 16.70 -8.02 15.10
C THR A 67 16.83 -8.35 13.62
N LEU A 68 17.10 -7.30 12.84
CA LEU A 68 17.59 -7.40 11.49
C LEU A 68 19.06 -6.96 11.44
N THR A 69 19.98 -7.90 11.27
CA THR A 69 21.37 -7.56 10.95
C THR A 69 21.38 -6.96 9.54
N VAL A 70 21.48 -5.63 9.45
CA VAL A 70 21.61 -4.93 8.16
C VAL A 70 22.95 -5.33 7.56
N ALA A 71 22.93 -6.25 6.59
CA ALA A 71 24.07 -6.42 5.72
C ALA A 71 24.23 -5.11 4.93
N SER A 72 25.43 -4.54 4.92
CA SER A 72 25.77 -3.37 4.11
C SER A 72 25.73 -3.76 2.63
N GLY A 73 24.55 -3.72 2.04
CA GLY A 73 24.33 -4.03 0.63
C GLY A 73 22.97 -3.49 0.20
N SER A 74 22.95 -2.56 -0.76
CA SER A 74 21.69 -2.18 -1.39
C SER A 74 21.39 -3.16 -2.50
N SER A 75 20.32 -3.93 -2.38
CA SER A 75 19.78 -4.70 -3.49
C SER A 75 18.82 -3.82 -4.32
N THR A 76 18.61 -4.20 -5.57
CA THR A 76 17.67 -3.52 -6.48
C THR A 76 16.59 -4.52 -6.88
N ALA A 77 15.33 -4.08 -6.91
CA ALA A 77 14.22 -4.89 -7.39
C ALA A 77 13.64 -4.28 -8.66
N THR A 78 13.82 -4.95 -9.79
CA THR A 78 13.16 -4.53 -11.03
C THR A 78 11.86 -5.27 -11.15
N ILE A 79 10.74 -4.55 -11.16
CA ILE A 79 9.39 -5.08 -11.26
C ILE A 79 8.89 -4.88 -12.69
N ASN A 80 8.66 -5.97 -13.42
CA ASN A 80 8.07 -5.91 -14.76
C ASN A 80 6.65 -6.43 -14.73
N TYR A 81 5.75 -5.77 -15.44
CA TYR A 81 4.34 -6.17 -15.56
C TYR A 81 3.75 -5.74 -16.90
N LYS A 82 2.60 -6.31 -17.23
CA LYS A 82 1.77 -5.92 -18.38
C LYS A 82 0.36 -5.64 -17.90
N LEU A 83 -0.32 -4.67 -18.51
CA LEU A 83 -1.73 -4.40 -18.27
C LEU A 83 -2.53 -4.90 -19.47
N GLU A 84 -3.65 -5.56 -19.21
CA GLU A 84 -4.59 -5.92 -20.26
C GLU A 84 -5.19 -4.66 -20.90
N GLY A 85 -5.36 -4.69 -22.22
CA GLY A 85 -6.06 -3.63 -22.97
C GLY A 85 -5.31 -2.30 -23.14
N ARG A 86 -4.15 -2.10 -22.49
CA ARG A 86 -3.41 -0.84 -22.50
C ARG A 86 -2.06 -0.92 -23.21
N GLN A 87 -1.76 0.10 -24.01
CA GLN A 87 -0.41 0.34 -24.55
C GLN A 87 0.37 1.39 -23.75
N ASP A 88 -0.34 2.36 -23.16
CA ASP A 88 0.25 3.25 -22.14
C ASP A 88 0.17 2.58 -20.76
N LEU A 89 1.34 2.33 -20.18
CA LEU A 89 1.50 1.59 -18.93
C LEU A 89 1.74 2.53 -17.74
N THR A 90 1.52 3.84 -17.95
CA THR A 90 1.61 4.88 -16.92
C THR A 90 0.37 4.87 -16.03
N ILE A 91 0.31 3.89 -15.13
CA ILE A 91 -0.75 3.78 -14.14
C ILE A 91 -0.17 3.84 -12.73
N ALA A 92 -0.86 4.53 -11.83
CA ALA A 92 -0.54 4.48 -10.42
C ALA A 92 -0.89 3.09 -9.86
N GLY A 93 -0.14 2.64 -8.85
CA GLY A 93 -0.43 1.40 -8.17
C GLY A 93 0.20 1.31 -6.80
N VAL A 94 -0.16 0.24 -6.09
CA VAL A 94 0.34 -0.10 -4.76
C VAL A 94 1.13 -1.40 -4.83
N LEU A 95 2.39 -1.35 -4.43
CA LEU A 95 3.22 -2.53 -4.21
C LEU A 95 3.31 -2.80 -2.71
N GLN A 96 3.11 -4.05 -2.33
CA GLN A 96 3.44 -4.54 -1.01
C GLN A 96 4.45 -5.66 -1.07
N LEU A 97 5.35 -5.62 -0.10
CA LEU A 97 6.31 -6.66 0.16
C LEU A 97 5.99 -7.30 1.50
N PHE A 98 5.90 -8.61 1.52
CA PHE A 98 5.77 -9.40 2.74
C PHE A 98 7.03 -10.25 2.85
N ARG A 99 7.53 -10.45 4.08
CA ARG A 99 8.36 -11.63 4.31
C ARG A 99 7.47 -12.85 4.09
N ALA A 100 8.01 -13.91 3.47
CA ALA A 100 7.23 -15.12 3.20
C ALA A 100 6.47 -15.57 4.46
N GLU A 101 5.19 -15.90 4.28
CA GLU A 101 4.26 -16.34 5.34
C GLU A 101 3.91 -15.28 6.40
N ALA A 102 4.28 -14.01 6.23
CA ALA A 102 3.88 -12.94 7.14
C ALA A 102 2.50 -12.37 6.78
N ASP A 103 1.68 -12.08 7.79
CA ASP A 103 0.34 -11.50 7.61
C ASP A 103 0.35 -9.97 7.43
N SER A 104 1.47 -9.31 7.69
CA SER A 104 1.62 -7.85 7.60
C SER A 104 2.71 -7.46 6.60
N PRO A 105 2.48 -6.42 5.78
CA PRO A 105 3.46 -5.97 4.81
C PRO A 105 4.67 -5.36 5.53
N LEU A 106 5.87 -5.80 5.14
CA LEU A 106 7.13 -5.18 5.53
C LEU A 106 7.28 -3.78 4.91
N LEU A 107 6.74 -3.62 3.70
CA LEU A 107 6.78 -2.38 2.95
C LEU A 107 5.49 -2.22 2.14
N THR A 108 4.96 -1.00 2.12
CA THR A 108 3.91 -0.57 1.20
C THR A 108 4.38 0.66 0.44
N LEU A 109 4.50 0.55 -0.88
CA LEU A 109 4.79 1.65 -1.77
C LEU A 109 3.52 2.02 -2.53
N LYS A 110 3.12 3.29 -2.48
CA LYS A 110 1.91 3.80 -3.16
C LYS A 110 2.28 4.71 -4.33
N ASN A 111 1.31 4.98 -5.19
CA ASN A 111 1.42 5.89 -6.33
C ASN A 111 2.60 5.56 -7.26
N LEU A 112 2.92 4.28 -7.37
CA LEU A 112 3.97 3.79 -8.24
C LEU A 112 3.52 3.96 -9.69
N LYS A 113 4.23 4.78 -10.45
CA LYS A 113 4.03 4.94 -11.89
C LYS A 113 5.10 4.16 -12.62
N ALA A 114 4.71 3.22 -13.48
CA ALA A 114 5.66 2.61 -14.40
C ALA A 114 5.68 3.35 -15.73
N SER A 115 6.80 3.25 -16.43
CA SER A 115 6.89 3.62 -17.83
C SER A 115 7.09 2.35 -18.63
N ASN A 116 6.30 2.14 -19.69
CA ASN A 116 6.46 0.99 -20.61
C ASN A 116 6.46 -0.40 -19.92
N GLY A 117 5.66 -0.58 -18.85
CA GLY A 117 5.49 -1.90 -18.21
C GLY A 117 6.65 -2.33 -17.33
N SER A 118 7.60 -1.42 -17.06
CA SER A 118 8.68 -1.65 -16.13
C SER A 118 8.68 -0.58 -15.04
N LEU A 119 8.65 -1.03 -13.81
CA LEU A 119 8.85 -0.25 -12.61
C LEU A 119 10.18 -0.70 -11.99
N ILE A 120 11.22 0.12 -12.12
CA ILE A 120 12.50 -0.14 -11.47
C ILE A 120 12.46 0.51 -10.09
N LYS A 121 12.55 -0.29 -9.01
CA LYS A 121 12.60 0.24 -7.65
C LYS A 121 13.78 -0.32 -6.86
N LYS A 122 14.53 0.58 -6.26
CA LYS A 122 15.61 0.19 -5.36
C LYS A 122 15.01 -0.21 -4.00
N LEU A 123 15.12 -1.48 -3.64
CA LEU A 123 14.73 -1.99 -2.33
C LEU A 123 16.00 -2.23 -1.51
N ALA A 124 16.37 -1.25 -0.69
CA ALA A 124 17.57 -1.33 0.14
C ALA A 124 17.27 -1.99 1.50
N ASN A 125 18.30 -2.58 2.10
CA ASN A 125 18.29 -3.11 3.48
C ASN A 125 17.31 -4.26 3.73
N LEU A 126 16.90 -4.99 2.69
CA LEU A 126 16.12 -6.22 2.86
C LEU A 126 17.05 -7.38 3.22
N PRO A 127 16.78 -8.13 4.30
CA PRO A 127 17.52 -9.34 4.66
C PRO A 127 17.51 -10.38 3.57
N ASN A 128 18.50 -11.26 3.61
CA ASN A 128 18.41 -12.50 2.85
C ASN A 128 17.16 -13.27 3.28
N GLY A 129 16.39 -13.77 2.32
CA GLY A 129 15.18 -14.51 2.61
C GLY A 129 14.27 -14.66 1.41
N SER A 130 13.08 -15.21 1.67
CA SER A 130 12.01 -15.37 0.71
C SER A 130 10.94 -14.31 0.98
N TYR A 131 10.42 -13.69 -0.07
CA TYR A 131 9.45 -12.60 0.03
C TYR A 131 8.29 -12.78 -0.94
N ASP A 132 7.11 -12.31 -0.53
CA ASP A 132 5.95 -12.23 -1.40
C ASP A 132 5.77 -10.79 -1.87
N PHE A 133 5.60 -10.61 -3.19
CA PHE A 133 5.37 -9.33 -3.82
C PHE A 133 3.92 -9.26 -4.30
N THR A 134 3.11 -8.43 -3.66
CA THR A 134 1.74 -8.14 -4.11
C THR A 134 1.73 -6.79 -4.80
N PHE A 135 1.49 -6.77 -6.10
CA PHE A 135 1.31 -5.52 -6.85
C PHE A 135 -0.15 -5.36 -7.24
N LYS A 136 -0.65 -4.13 -7.16
CA LYS A 136 -2.01 -3.77 -7.57
C LYS A 136 -2.00 -2.42 -8.30
N PRO A 137 -2.05 -2.41 -9.63
CA PRO A 137 -2.35 -1.21 -10.40
C PRO A 137 -3.78 -0.71 -10.14
N ASN A 138 -4.02 0.60 -10.18
CA ASN A 138 -5.37 1.16 -10.03
C ASN A 138 -6.30 0.65 -11.13
N CYS A 139 -7.55 0.32 -10.84
CA CYS A 139 -8.51 -0.27 -11.78
C CYS A 139 -8.21 -1.72 -12.24
N PHE A 140 -7.19 -2.38 -11.69
CA PHE A 140 -6.81 -3.75 -12.04
C PHE A 140 -6.80 -4.68 -10.82
N ILE A 141 -7.02 -5.97 -11.07
CA ILE A 141 -6.90 -7.01 -10.07
C ILE A 141 -5.45 -7.20 -9.64
N SER A 142 -5.20 -7.30 -8.33
CA SER A 142 -3.86 -7.50 -7.81
C SER A 142 -3.30 -8.87 -8.20
N GLN A 143 -1.99 -8.95 -8.38
CA GLN A 143 -1.28 -10.21 -8.45
C GLN A 143 -0.27 -10.31 -7.31
N THR A 144 -0.11 -11.52 -6.78
CA THR A 144 0.94 -11.84 -5.81
C THR A 144 1.92 -12.85 -6.38
N LEU A 145 3.21 -12.50 -6.39
CA LEU A 145 4.30 -13.44 -6.64
C LEU A 145 4.83 -13.91 -5.30
N THR A 146 4.69 -15.20 -5.01
CA THR A 146 5.13 -15.76 -3.74
C THR A 146 6.51 -16.37 -3.85
N ASN A 147 7.21 -16.39 -2.71
CA ASN A 147 8.49 -17.05 -2.53
C ASN A 147 9.63 -16.55 -3.43
N VAL A 148 9.71 -15.23 -3.63
CA VAL A 148 10.80 -14.61 -4.39
C VAL A 148 12.06 -14.59 -3.52
N PRO A 149 13.15 -15.26 -3.94
CA PRO A 149 14.41 -15.23 -3.22
C PRO A 149 15.06 -13.86 -3.34
N PHE A 150 15.49 -13.32 -2.22
CA PHE A 150 16.17 -12.04 -2.14
C PHE A 150 17.50 -12.24 -1.42
N ASN A 151 18.60 -11.88 -2.09
CA ASN A 151 19.95 -12.00 -1.57
C ASN A 151 20.60 -10.61 -1.54
N ASN A 152 21.18 -10.25 -0.41
CA ASN A 152 21.86 -8.97 -0.22
C ASN A 152 22.99 -8.79 -1.26
N GLY A 153 23.03 -7.60 -1.85
CA GLY A 153 24.05 -7.23 -2.84
C GLY A 153 23.80 -7.80 -4.24
N GLN A 154 22.72 -8.55 -4.46
CA GLN A 154 22.28 -8.99 -5.79
C GLN A 154 21.06 -8.18 -6.24
N GLY A 155 20.96 -7.93 -7.55
CA GLY A 155 19.74 -7.44 -8.16
C GLY A 155 18.73 -8.59 -8.27
N THR A 156 17.54 -8.41 -7.71
CA THR A 156 16.42 -9.36 -7.87
C THR A 156 15.49 -8.84 -8.95
N LYS A 157 15.27 -9.63 -10.00
CA LYS A 157 14.25 -9.31 -11.01
C LYS A 157 12.93 -9.98 -10.61
N VAL A 158 11.90 -9.18 -10.41
CA VAL A 158 10.54 -9.61 -10.11
C VAL A 158 9.71 -9.38 -11.37
N SER A 159 9.16 -10.42 -11.98
CA SER A 159 8.40 -10.27 -13.23
C SER A 159 7.04 -10.94 -13.10
N PHE A 160 5.98 -10.14 -13.19
CA PHE A 160 4.62 -10.61 -13.34
C PHE A 160 4.42 -10.96 -14.82
N THR A 161 4.40 -12.24 -15.14
CA THR A 161 4.36 -12.71 -16.54
C THR A 161 2.97 -12.67 -17.14
N THR A 162 1.93 -12.87 -16.32
CA THR A 162 0.54 -12.72 -16.76
C THR A 162 0.13 -11.25 -16.74
N PRO A 163 -0.60 -10.78 -17.77
CA PRO A 163 -1.18 -9.44 -17.74
C PRO A 163 -2.09 -9.26 -16.52
N PHE A 164 -2.04 -8.08 -15.93
CA PHE A 164 -3.02 -7.65 -14.93
C PHE A 164 -4.37 -7.47 -15.61
N LEU A 165 -5.40 -8.05 -15.00
CA LEU A 165 -6.76 -8.06 -15.53
C LEU A 165 -7.50 -6.79 -15.12
N TYR A 166 -8.10 -6.14 -16.10
CA TYR A 166 -8.84 -4.89 -15.91
C TYR A 166 -10.22 -5.15 -15.30
N GLY A 167 -10.67 -4.26 -14.40
CA GLY A 167 -12.09 -4.20 -14.01
C GLY A 167 -12.38 -4.04 -12.51
N ASP A 168 -11.37 -3.93 -11.65
CA ASP A 168 -11.58 -3.66 -10.22
C ASP A 168 -11.52 -2.14 -9.96
N LEU A 169 -12.66 -1.49 -10.16
CA LEU A 169 -12.81 -0.04 -10.25
C LEU A 169 -13.31 0.59 -8.95
N ASN A 170 -13.77 -0.22 -8.00
CA ASN A 170 -14.32 0.25 -6.73
C ASN A 170 -13.24 0.72 -5.73
N GLY A 171 -11.95 0.64 -6.10
CA GLY A 171 -10.84 1.23 -5.36
C GLY A 171 -10.66 2.70 -5.68
N ASN A 172 -10.67 3.56 -4.65
CA ASN A 172 -10.28 4.96 -4.78
C ASN A 172 -8.75 5.09 -4.98
N ASP A 173 -8.28 6.25 -5.46
CA ASP A 173 -6.86 6.58 -5.71
C ASP A 173 -5.91 6.12 -4.59
N GLY A 174 -5.30 4.94 -4.75
CA GLY A 174 -4.35 4.36 -3.79
C GLY A 174 -4.94 3.41 -2.75
N ASP A 175 -6.25 3.14 -2.81
CA ASP A 175 -6.94 2.06 -2.13
C ASP A 175 -7.14 0.85 -3.04
N ARG A 176 -7.20 -0.32 -2.41
CA ARG A 176 -7.02 -1.60 -3.07
C ARG A 176 -8.29 -2.20 -3.65
N GLY A 177 -9.33 -1.40 -3.88
CA GLY A 177 -10.67 -1.94 -4.13
C GLY A 177 -11.02 -3.07 -3.14
N ASP A 178 -11.94 -3.93 -3.53
CA ASP A 178 -12.18 -5.21 -2.86
C ASP A 178 -11.41 -6.37 -3.50
N ASN A 179 -10.66 -6.10 -4.59
CA ASN A 179 -9.90 -7.10 -5.33
C ASN A 179 -10.76 -8.19 -5.96
N VAL A 180 -11.99 -7.83 -6.33
CA VAL A 180 -12.96 -8.71 -6.99
C VAL A 180 -13.76 -7.89 -8.02
N ILE A 181 -13.75 -8.31 -9.27
CA ILE A 181 -14.55 -7.65 -10.33
C ILE A 181 -15.99 -8.09 -10.18
N ASN A 182 -16.88 -7.18 -9.83
CA ASN A 182 -18.28 -7.49 -9.58
C ASN A 182 -19.24 -6.34 -9.97
N SER A 183 -20.49 -6.42 -9.50
CA SER A 183 -21.53 -5.44 -9.82
C SER A 183 -21.21 -4.03 -9.30
N LEU A 184 -20.39 -3.91 -8.25
CA LEU A 184 -19.96 -2.63 -7.72
C LEU A 184 -19.04 -1.91 -8.73
N ASP A 185 -18.10 -2.62 -9.34
CA ASP A 185 -17.22 -2.07 -10.36
C ASP A 185 -17.99 -1.67 -11.62
N TYR A 186 -18.95 -2.51 -12.03
CA TYR A 186 -19.89 -2.18 -13.09
C TYR A 186 -20.64 -0.87 -12.80
N ALA A 187 -21.10 -0.67 -11.56
CA ALA A 187 -21.78 0.56 -11.18
C ALA A 187 -20.87 1.79 -11.22
N VAL A 188 -19.58 1.66 -10.83
CA VAL A 188 -18.59 2.74 -10.95
C VAL A 188 -18.37 3.11 -12.42
N LEU A 189 -18.21 2.13 -13.31
CA LEU A 189 -18.07 2.39 -14.75
C LEU A 189 -19.30 3.12 -15.30
N LEU A 190 -20.50 2.66 -14.95
CA LEU A 190 -21.74 3.29 -15.41
C LEU A 190 -21.90 4.74 -14.97
N GLN A 191 -21.39 5.12 -13.78
CA GLN A 191 -21.41 6.51 -13.32
C GLN A 191 -20.59 7.45 -14.21
N LEU A 192 -19.59 6.90 -14.89
CA LEU A 192 -18.69 7.64 -15.79
C LEU A 192 -18.98 7.35 -17.27
N PHE A 193 -20.04 6.60 -17.58
CA PHE A 193 -20.34 6.21 -18.94
C PHE A 193 -20.63 7.43 -19.83
N ASN A 194 -20.04 7.42 -21.02
CA ASN A 194 -20.05 8.51 -21.99
C ASN A 194 -19.40 9.82 -21.46
N SER A 195 -18.52 9.72 -20.47
CA SER A 195 -17.70 10.84 -20.02
C SER A 195 -16.34 10.85 -20.73
N GLU A 196 -15.81 12.05 -20.92
CA GLU A 196 -14.48 12.27 -21.51
C GLU A 196 -13.47 12.57 -20.39
N VAL A 197 -12.93 11.51 -19.77
CA VAL A 197 -12.04 11.65 -18.61
C VAL A 197 -10.82 10.76 -18.77
N ALA A 198 -9.64 11.36 -18.69
CA ALA A 198 -8.39 10.62 -18.52
C ALA A 198 -8.37 9.98 -17.13
N SER A 199 -8.80 8.74 -17.04
CA SER A 199 -8.91 7.97 -15.79
C SER A 199 -8.46 6.53 -15.99
N CYS A 200 -8.27 5.79 -14.89
CA CYS A 200 -7.99 4.36 -15.02
C CYS A 200 -9.21 3.53 -15.48
N VAL A 201 -10.41 4.11 -15.47
CA VAL A 201 -11.68 3.50 -15.92
C VAL A 201 -11.81 3.48 -17.44
N ASP A 202 -11.09 4.35 -18.14
CA ASP A 202 -10.93 4.30 -19.60
C ASP A 202 -9.88 3.22 -19.94
N ALA A 203 -10.35 2.00 -20.16
CA ALA A 203 -9.56 0.79 -20.27
C ALA A 203 -8.64 0.79 -21.49
N ASN A 204 -9.12 1.30 -22.63
CA ASN A 204 -8.39 1.34 -23.89
C ASN A 204 -7.67 2.67 -24.13
N THR A 205 -7.79 3.63 -23.21
CA THR A 205 -7.14 4.95 -23.24
C THR A 205 -7.55 5.81 -24.44
N ASP A 206 -8.79 5.66 -24.92
CA ASP A 206 -9.33 6.46 -26.03
C ASP A 206 -9.98 7.78 -25.59
N LEU A 207 -9.90 8.08 -24.29
CA LEU A 207 -10.46 9.24 -23.59
C LEU A 207 -11.97 9.24 -23.45
N VAL A 208 -12.69 8.20 -23.89
CA VAL A 208 -14.15 8.14 -23.83
C VAL A 208 -14.60 6.83 -23.19
N ILE A 209 -15.15 6.92 -21.98
CA ILE A 209 -15.66 5.72 -21.31
C ILE A 209 -16.95 5.27 -21.99
N ASN A 210 -16.95 4.10 -22.62
CA ASN A 210 -18.04 3.63 -23.45
C ASN A 210 -18.23 2.10 -23.38
N THR A 211 -18.92 1.53 -24.36
CA THR A 211 -19.19 0.09 -24.46
C THR A 211 -17.92 -0.77 -24.56
N LEU A 212 -16.82 -0.23 -25.06
CA LEU A 212 -15.54 -0.92 -25.13
C LEU A 212 -14.98 -1.16 -23.72
N ASP A 213 -14.94 -0.14 -22.87
CA ASP A 213 -14.50 -0.27 -21.47
C ASP A 213 -15.40 -1.21 -20.69
N LEU A 214 -16.71 -1.11 -20.93
CA LEU A 214 -17.66 -2.02 -20.33
C LEU A 214 -17.40 -3.48 -20.75
N SER A 215 -17.12 -3.73 -22.02
CA SER A 215 -16.84 -5.08 -22.49
C SER A 215 -15.54 -5.65 -21.92
N ALA A 216 -14.51 -4.81 -21.73
CA ALA A 216 -13.29 -5.18 -21.03
C ALA A 216 -13.55 -5.56 -19.56
N LEU A 217 -14.39 -4.79 -18.85
CA LEU A 217 -14.80 -5.13 -17.48
C LEU A 217 -15.56 -6.46 -17.42
N LEU A 218 -16.54 -6.65 -18.32
CA LEU A 218 -17.38 -7.85 -18.35
C LEU A 218 -16.60 -9.12 -18.71
N ALA A 219 -15.52 -9.00 -19.49
CA ALA A 219 -14.65 -10.13 -19.84
C ALA A 219 -14.01 -10.78 -18.60
N ASN A 220 -13.81 -10.00 -17.53
CA ASN A 220 -13.20 -10.45 -16.28
C ASN A 220 -14.19 -10.48 -15.11
N PHE A 221 -15.51 -10.44 -15.36
CA PHE A 221 -16.50 -10.42 -14.30
C PHE A 221 -16.42 -11.67 -13.40
N GLY A 222 -16.42 -11.45 -12.08
CA GLY A 222 -16.27 -12.51 -11.07
C GLY A 222 -14.82 -12.91 -10.77
N VAL A 223 -13.83 -12.32 -11.45
CA VAL A 223 -12.42 -12.60 -11.18
C VAL A 223 -11.97 -11.88 -9.90
N SER A 224 -11.18 -12.57 -9.07
CA SER A 224 -10.55 -12.02 -7.87
C SER A 224 -9.03 -12.03 -7.94
N GLY A 225 -8.37 -11.43 -6.93
CA GLY A 225 -6.93 -11.47 -6.72
C GLY A 225 -6.25 -12.80 -7.06
N GLN A 226 -5.18 -12.73 -7.85
CA GLN A 226 -4.43 -13.90 -8.31
C GLN A 226 -3.14 -14.08 -7.49
N ARG A 227 -2.76 -15.34 -7.22
CA ARG A 227 -1.49 -15.68 -6.57
C ARG A 227 -0.73 -16.69 -7.45
N TYR A 228 0.55 -16.43 -7.68
CA TYR A 228 1.44 -17.25 -8.48
C TYR A 228 2.70 -17.57 -7.69
N SER A 229 3.18 -18.81 -7.77
CA SER A 229 4.53 -19.14 -7.31
C SER A 229 5.55 -18.76 -8.37
N LEU A 230 6.75 -18.34 -7.94
CA LEU A 230 7.84 -18.03 -8.87
C LEU A 230 8.19 -19.24 -9.76
N ASP A 231 8.09 -20.46 -9.23
CA ASP A 231 8.33 -21.69 -9.98
C ASP A 231 7.34 -21.87 -11.13
N ALA A 232 6.06 -21.54 -10.91
CA ALA A 232 5.04 -21.58 -11.97
C ALA A 232 5.26 -20.50 -13.03
N VAL A 233 5.76 -19.33 -12.62
CA VAL A 233 6.07 -18.20 -13.51
C VAL A 233 7.28 -18.49 -14.39
N ASN A 234 8.34 -19.06 -13.82
CA ASN A 234 9.55 -19.45 -14.55
C ASN A 234 9.29 -20.61 -15.53
N ALA A 235 8.38 -21.54 -15.18
CA ALA A 235 7.99 -22.63 -16.07
C ALA A 235 7.30 -22.12 -17.36
N LEU A 236 6.51 -21.04 -17.27
CA LEU A 236 5.84 -20.43 -18.42
C LEU A 236 6.83 -19.78 -19.41
N ASP A 237 7.92 -19.17 -18.92
CA ASP A 237 8.94 -18.50 -19.75
C ASP A 237 9.78 -19.51 -20.57
N THR A 238 9.92 -20.75 -20.10
CA THR A 238 10.65 -21.81 -20.82
C THR A 238 9.88 -22.45 -21.99
N THR A 239 8.62 -22.07 -22.19
CA THR A 239 7.78 -22.58 -23.30
C THR A 239 7.65 -21.60 -24.47
N ALA A 240 8.31 -20.44 -24.40
CA ALA A 240 8.41 -19.56 -25.56
C ALA A 240 9.15 -20.32 -26.69
N PRO A 241 8.52 -20.54 -27.86
CA PRO A 241 9.19 -21.18 -28.97
C PRO A 241 10.39 -20.32 -29.36
N THR A 242 11.58 -20.91 -29.36
CA THR A 242 12.74 -20.35 -30.05
C THR A 242 12.36 -20.21 -31.52
N LEU A 243 12.13 -18.96 -31.95
CA LEU A 243 12.10 -18.59 -33.36
C LEU A 243 13.54 -18.47 -33.89
#